data_AF-A0ABD5W1Q0-F1
#
_entry.id   AF-A0ABD5W1Q0-F1
#
_cell.length_a   1.000
_cell.length_b   1.000
_cell.length_c   1.000
_cell.angle_alpha   90.00
_cell.angle_beta   90.00
_cell.angle_gamma   90.00
#
_symmetry.space_group_name_H-M   'P 1'
#
loop_
_entity.id
_entity.type
_entity.pdbx_description
1 polymer ?
#
loop_
_entity_poly.entity_id
_entity_poly.type
_entity_poly.pdbx_seq_one_letter_code
_entity_poly.pdbx_strand_id
1 'polypeptide(L)'
;MDGKITFEFDILSELLDTFTLQNVFKFLHILNSRLEKADALSHYYFDPSAGYEGSANVIEQMFDLRIRANEETFVSEPSTQS
;
A
#
# COMPACT_ATOMS: atom_id res chain seq x y z
N MET A 1 6.27 -19.94 -18.95
CA MET A 1 6.49 -19.65 -17.52
C MET A 1 5.81 -18.33 -17.27
N ASP A 2 4.56 -18.36 -16.82
CA ASP A 2 3.83 -17.14 -16.44
C ASP A 2 4.28 -16.76 -15.03
N GLY A 3 5.39 -16.01 -14.95
CA GLY A 3 5.80 -15.40 -13.69
C GLY A 3 4.85 -14.25 -13.37
N LYS A 4 4.18 -14.30 -12.23
CA LYS A 4 3.35 -13.19 -11.77
C LYS A 4 4.25 -12.03 -11.34
N ILE A 5 4.01 -10.84 -11.87
CA ILE A 5 4.76 -9.64 -11.49
C ILE A 5 4.33 -9.24 -10.08
N THR A 6 5.29 -9.03 -9.19
CA THR A 6 5.06 -8.42 -7.87
C THR A 6 5.79 -7.09 -7.82
N PHE A 7 5.09 -6.07 -7.33
CA PHE A 7 5.61 -4.72 -7.17
C PHE A 7 5.49 -4.31 -5.71
N GLU A 8 6.59 -3.79 -5.18
CA GLU A 8 6.67 -3.31 -3.80
C GLU A 8 7.04 -1.83 -3.82
N PHE A 9 6.36 -1.06 -2.97
CA PHE A 9 6.61 0.36 -2.81
C PHE A 9 6.65 0.71 -1.31
N ASP A 10 7.84 0.94 -0.80
CA ASP A 10 8.11 1.11 0.63
C ASP A 10 8.12 2.57 1.09
N ILE A 11 8.40 3.52 0.18
CA ILE A 11 8.57 4.95 0.49
C ILE A 11 7.30 5.81 0.36
N LEU A 12 6.10 5.25 0.54
CA LEU A 12 4.86 6.02 0.38
C LEU A 12 4.74 7.13 1.44
N SER A 13 5.17 6.87 2.67
CA SER A 13 5.13 7.87 3.75
C SER A 13 6.04 9.06 3.45
N GLU A 14 7.26 8.81 3.00
CA GLU A 14 8.24 9.84 2.61
C GLU A 14 7.74 10.65 1.41
N LEU A 15 7.06 9.99 0.47
CA LEU A 15 6.45 10.66 -0.68
C LEU A 15 5.36 11.64 -0.24
N LEU A 16 4.58 11.28 0.77
CA LEU A 16 3.54 12.13 1.35
C LEU A 16 4.09 13.25 2.22
N ASP A 17 5.30 13.10 2.75
CA ASP A 17 5.99 14.14 3.53
C ASP A 17 6.63 15.18 2.60
N THR A 18 7.15 14.70 1.46
CA THR A 18 7.90 15.53 0.53
C THR A 18 7.00 16.30 -0.44
N PHE A 19 5.86 15.71 -0.84
CA PHE A 19 5.00 16.26 -1.89
C PHE A 19 3.57 16.52 -1.42
N THR A 20 2.88 17.40 -2.13
CA THR A 20 1.46 17.66 -1.85
C THR A 20 0.61 16.41 -2.09
N LEU A 21 -0.43 16.24 -1.28
CA LEU A 21 -1.40 15.14 -1.39
C LEU A 21 -1.90 14.96 -2.83
N GLN A 22 -2.26 16.06 -3.50
CA GLN A 22 -2.76 16.02 -4.88
C GLN A 22 -1.74 15.46 -5.87
N ASN A 23 -0.45 15.78 -5.71
CA ASN A 23 0.60 15.28 -6.58
C ASN A 23 0.83 13.79 -6.36
N VAL A 24 0.86 13.35 -5.09
CA VAL A 24 0.98 11.93 -4.75
C VAL A 24 -0.20 11.12 -5.28
N PHE A 25 -1.43 11.65 -5.16
CA PHE A 25 -2.62 11.04 -5.74
C PHE A 25 -2.52 10.80 -7.24
N LYS A 26 -2.14 11.85 -7.99
CA LYS A 26 -2.00 11.74 -9.45
C LYS A 26 -0.93 10.73 -9.82
N PHE A 27 0.17 10.72 -9.09
CA PHE A 27 1.25 9.76 -9.29
C PHE A 27 0.77 8.32 -9.06
N LEU A 28 0.17 8.03 -7.91
CA LEU A 28 -0.34 6.70 -7.57
C LEU A 28 -1.42 6.24 -8.55
N HIS A 29 -2.29 7.14 -9.01
CA HIS A 29 -3.32 6.80 -9.99
C HIS A 29 -2.70 6.31 -11.31
N ILE A 30 -1.71 7.05 -11.83
CA ILE A 30 -1.00 6.66 -13.06
C ILE A 30 -0.22 5.36 -12.85
N LEU A 31 0.42 5.18 -11.69
CA LEU A 31 1.18 3.98 -11.36
C LEU A 31 0.27 2.75 -11.27
N ASN A 32 -0.82 2.82 -10.50
CA ASN A 32 -1.79 1.73 -10.35
C ASN A 32 -2.39 1.32 -11.69
N SER A 33 -2.77 2.27 -12.56
CA SER A 33 -3.28 1.94 -13.90
C SER A 33 -2.25 1.22 -14.79
N ARG A 34 -0.94 1.38 -14.55
CA ARG A 34 0.10 0.64 -15.27
C ARG A 34 0.30 -0.75 -14.69
N LEU A 35 0.30 -0.87 -13.37
CA LEU A 35 0.44 -2.15 -12.66
C LEU A 35 -0.76 -3.07 -12.93
N GLU A 36 -1.97 -2.52 -12.95
CA GLU A 36 -3.20 -3.23 -13.31
C GLU A 36 -3.12 -3.80 -14.74
N LYS A 37 -2.66 -3.01 -15.72
CA LYS A 37 -2.45 -3.48 -17.11
C LYS A 37 -1.40 -4.58 -17.23
N ALA A 38 -0.50 -4.67 -16.27
CA ALA A 38 0.55 -5.69 -16.23
C ALA A 38 0.15 -6.91 -15.40
N ASP A 39 -1.09 -6.98 -14.88
CA ASP A 39 -1.56 -8.00 -13.93
C ASP A 39 -0.62 -8.19 -12.73
N ALA A 40 -0.06 -7.06 -12.25
CA ALA A 40 0.89 -7.06 -11.16
C ALA A 40 0.19 -7.05 -9.80
N LEU A 41 0.68 -7.89 -8.88
CA LEU A 41 0.33 -7.78 -7.46
C LEU A 41 1.17 -6.66 -6.84
N SER A 42 0.51 -5.59 -6.40
CA SER A 42 1.18 -4.40 -5.85
C SER A 42 0.95 -4.26 -4.35
N HIS A 43 2.02 -3.95 -3.61
CA HIS A 43 1.98 -3.70 -2.17
C HIS A 43 2.65 -2.37 -1.85
N TYR A 44 1.99 -1.59 -0.99
CA TYR A 44 2.44 -0.27 -0.57
C TYR A 44 2.57 -0.25 0.96
N TYR A 45 3.76 0.08 1.45
CA TYR A 45 3.97 0.27 2.88
C TYR A 45 3.65 1.70 3.26
N PHE A 46 2.94 1.86 4.36
CA PHE A 46 2.52 3.15 4.87
C PHE A 46 2.68 3.15 6.38
N ASP A 47 3.46 4.10 6.88
CA ASP A 47 3.58 4.39 8.30
C ASP A 47 2.42 5.29 8.75
N PRO A 48 1.46 4.76 9.54
CA PRO A 48 0.33 5.54 10.03
C PRO A 48 0.74 6.57 11.11
N SER A 49 1.93 6.45 11.70
CA SER A 49 2.42 7.37 12.74
C SER A 49 2.97 8.68 12.18
N ALA A 50 3.19 8.75 10.87
CA ALA A 50 3.76 9.91 10.18
C ALA A 50 2.83 11.16 10.09
N GLY A 51 1.69 11.17 10.81
CA GLY A 51 0.91 12.40 11.03
C GLY A 51 -0.13 12.77 9.95
N TYR A 52 -0.55 11.83 9.10
CA TYR A 52 -1.49 12.07 7.99
C TYR A 52 -2.99 11.91 8.35
N GLU A 53 -3.38 12.25 9.58
CA GLU A 53 -4.71 11.89 10.14
C GLU A 53 -5.91 12.44 9.32
N GLY A 54 -5.74 13.50 8.53
CA GLY A 54 -6.79 14.04 7.66
C GLY A 54 -6.77 13.54 6.21
N SER A 55 -5.63 13.06 5.71
CA SER A 55 -5.37 12.76 4.30
C SER A 55 -5.26 11.27 3.99
N ALA A 56 -4.99 10.44 5.00
CA ALA A 56 -4.95 8.98 4.87
C ALA A 56 -6.26 8.42 4.30
N ASN A 57 -7.41 8.89 4.79
CA ASN A 57 -8.73 8.35 4.43
C ASN A 57 -9.07 8.46 2.93
N VAL A 58 -8.45 9.41 2.21
CA VAL A 58 -8.64 9.53 0.76
C VAL A 58 -7.70 8.55 0.04
N ILE A 59 -6.41 8.53 0.41
CA ILE A 59 -5.39 7.68 -0.25
C ILE A 59 -5.75 6.22 -0.13
N GLU A 60 -6.29 5.88 1.02
CA GLU A 60 -6.84 4.59 1.35
C GLU A 60 -7.86 4.05 0.33
N GLN A 61 -8.61 4.91 -0.36
CA GLN A 61 -9.57 4.49 -1.39
C GLN A 61 -8.90 4.07 -2.70
N MET A 62 -7.59 4.29 -2.84
CA MET A 62 -6.83 3.90 -4.04
C MET A 62 -6.34 2.45 -4.01
N PHE A 63 -6.53 1.74 -2.90
CA PHE A 63 -6.03 0.39 -2.69
C PHE A 63 -7.18 -0.60 -2.49
N ASP A 64 -7.04 -1.78 -3.09
CA ASP A 64 -8.06 -2.84 -3.03
C ASP A 64 -8.17 -3.49 -1.65
N LEU A 65 -7.05 -3.57 -0.93
CA LEU A 65 -6.95 -4.19 0.39
C LEU A 65 -6.02 -3.38 1.28
N ARG A 66 -6.39 -3.27 2.56
CA ARG A 66 -5.52 -2.70 3.60
C ARG A 66 -5.24 -3.72 4.69
N ILE A 67 -3.98 -3.82 5.05
CA ILE A 67 -3.51 -4.62 6.17
C ILE A 67 -2.88 -3.65 7.17
N ARG A 68 -3.34 -3.68 8.42
CA ARG A 68 -2.70 -2.95 9.52
C ARG A 68 -1.98 -3.96 10.40
N ALA A 69 -0.65 -3.84 10.46
CA ALA A 69 0.14 -4.56 11.44
C ALA A 69 0.14 -3.75 12.75
N ASN A 70 -0.37 -4.33 13.83
CA ASN A 70 -0.40 -3.69 15.14
C ASN A 70 0.75 -4.16 16.05
N GLU A 71 1.53 -5.15 15.62
CA GLU A 71 2.59 -5.78 16.38
C GLU A 71 3.84 -5.94 15.50
N GLU A 72 5.03 -5.89 16.10
CA GLU A 72 6.31 -6.02 15.39
C GLU A 72 6.55 -7.43 14.84
N THR A 73 5.73 -8.42 15.22
CA THR A 73 5.88 -9.83 14.84
C THR A 73 4.59 -10.38 14.25
N PHE A 74 4.67 -10.95 13.06
CA PHE A 74 3.57 -11.74 12.50
C PHE A 74 3.50 -13.09 13.24
N VAL A 75 2.46 -13.29 14.05
CA VAL A 75 2.22 -14.55 14.75
C VAL A 75 1.31 -15.44 13.88
N SER A 76 1.81 -16.60 13.48
CA SER A 76 0.97 -17.63 12.87
C SER A 76 0.22 -18.38 13.97
N GLU A 77 -1.10 -18.24 14.05
CA GLU A 77 -1.90 -19.13 14.90
C GLU A 77 -1.95 -20.53 14.27
N PRO A 78 -1.71 -21.61 15.04
CA PRO A 78 -1.88 -22.95 14.53
C PRO A 78 -3.35 -23.16 14.16
N SER A 79 -3.61 -23.56 12.91
CA SER A 79 -4.94 -23.92 12.43
C SER A 79 -5.50 -25.02 13.32
N THR A 80 -6.38 -24.65 14.26
CA THR A 80 -7.11 -25.61 15.07
C THR A 80 -8.12 -26.26 14.13
N GLN A 81 -7.73 -27.43 13.62
CA GLN A 81 -8.64 -28.33 12.93
C GLN A 81 -9.53 -28.95 14.01
N SER A 82 -10.81 -28.60 14.02
CA SER A 82 -11.86 -29.29 14.78
C SER A 82 -12.89 -29.84 13.81
#